data_AF-A0A8J7BEA7-F1
#
_entry.id   AF-A0A8J7BEA7-F1
#
_cell.length_a   1.000
_cell.length_b   1.000
_cell.length_c   1.000
_cell.angle_alpha   90.00
_cell.angle_beta   90.00
_cell.angle_gamma   90.00
#
_symmetry.space_group_name_H-M   'P 1'
#
loop_
_entity.id
_entity.type
_entity.pdbx_description
1 polymer ?
#
loop_
_entity_poly.entity_id
_entity_poly.type
_entity_poly.pdbx_seq_one_letter_code
_entity_poly.pdbx_strand_id
1 'polypeptide(L)'
;MISLALLALLGGCVENEAESGIAASTPTQSTASPSPSEPLGKESSGPMVTLPDPTNELVAANRLMQAKARRLVVPADPVAVDLYTLDDRCEGYQTEPIQVPRQQSMENTVALIMAEQVTPELTLSGYRTSFNPETNTVTIDLRVARDSRRVLQSLSVCEQKALLGSLRETLINQPDWRIEAVTFTNRGNPLVL
;
A
#
# COMPACT_ATOMS: atom_id res chain seq x y z
N MET A 1 -6.34 -46.39 29.02
CA MET A 1 -7.58 -46.04 29.74
C MET A 1 -7.53 -44.53 29.92
N ILE A 2 -8.31 -43.68 29.24
CA ILE A 2 -9.75 -43.68 28.96
C ILE A 2 -10.00 -43.04 27.58
N SER A 3 -10.91 -43.63 26.81
CA SER A 3 -11.53 -43.09 25.59
C SER A 3 -12.55 -42.00 25.92
N LEU A 4 -12.77 -41.03 25.03
CA LEU A 4 -14.06 -40.45 24.61
C LEU A 4 -13.77 -39.41 23.50
N ALA A 5 -13.92 -39.73 22.20
CA ALA A 5 -15.14 -39.83 21.40
C ALA A 5 -15.86 -38.48 21.13
N LEU A 6 -15.51 -37.91 19.96
CA LEU A 6 -16.33 -37.33 18.90
C LEU A 6 -17.76 -36.84 19.24
N LEU A 7 -18.05 -35.57 18.91
CA LEU A 7 -19.38 -35.18 18.40
C LEU A 7 -19.23 -34.10 17.32
N ALA A 8 -19.73 -34.43 16.12
CA ALA A 8 -19.82 -33.57 14.95
C ALA A 8 -21.08 -32.69 15.04
N LEU A 9 -21.01 -31.46 14.52
CA LEU A 9 -22.19 -30.67 14.18
C LEU A 9 -22.22 -30.42 12.67
N LEU A 10 -23.35 -30.83 12.11
CA LEU A 10 -23.77 -30.75 10.73
C LEU A 10 -24.41 -29.38 10.44
N GLY A 11 -24.21 -28.90 9.21
CA GLY A 11 -25.31 -28.44 8.35
C GLY A 11 -25.75 -26.98 8.47
N GLY A 12 -25.90 -26.34 7.30
CA GLY A 12 -26.73 -25.14 7.13
C GLY A 12 -26.35 -24.29 5.93
N CYS A 13 -26.98 -24.55 4.79
CA CYS A 13 -26.89 -23.78 3.56
C CYS A 13 -27.69 -22.47 3.63
N VAL A 14 -27.25 -21.49 2.83
CA VAL A 14 -27.96 -20.51 1.98
C VAL A 14 -29.32 -19.94 2.44
N GLU A 15 -29.49 -18.61 2.36
CA GLU A 15 -30.55 -18.03 1.53
C GLU A 15 -30.27 -16.53 1.27
N ASN A 16 -30.25 -16.17 -0.02
CA ASN A 16 -30.27 -14.81 -0.52
C ASN A 16 -31.73 -14.36 -0.61
N GLU A 17 -32.06 -13.15 -0.17
CA GLU A 17 -33.19 -12.41 -0.72
C GLU A 17 -32.75 -11.00 -1.11
N ALA A 18 -32.83 -10.76 -2.42
CA ALA A 18 -32.94 -9.46 -3.00
C ALA A 18 -34.44 -9.10 -3.01
N GLU A 19 -34.81 -7.94 -2.48
CA GLU A 19 -36.09 -7.33 -2.89
C GLU A 19 -35.92 -5.85 -3.21
N SER A 20 -36.41 -5.56 -4.41
CA SER A 20 -36.37 -4.33 -5.17
C SER A 20 -37.54 -3.44 -4.77
N GLY A 21 -37.26 -2.28 -4.18
CA GLY A 21 -38.24 -1.23 -3.91
C GLY A 21 -38.09 -0.05 -4.86
N ILE A 22 -38.73 -0.11 -6.03
CA ILE A 22 -38.90 1.04 -6.94
C ILE A 22 -40.12 1.82 -6.45
N ALA A 23 -39.92 3.05 -5.97
CA ALA A 23 -41.01 4.02 -5.80
C ALA A 23 -40.55 5.38 -6.31
N ALA A 24 -41.05 5.69 -7.51
CA ALA A 24 -40.99 7.01 -8.12
C ALA A 24 -41.86 8.00 -7.34
N SER A 25 -41.37 9.23 -7.14
CA SER A 25 -42.19 10.44 -7.00
C SER A 25 -41.32 11.68 -7.21
N THR A 26 -41.50 12.29 -8.38
CA THR A 26 -41.03 13.62 -8.76
C THR A 26 -41.74 14.71 -7.93
N PRO A 27 -41.09 15.85 -7.71
CA PRO A 27 -41.77 17.08 -8.11
C PRO A 27 -40.88 18.08 -8.87
N THR A 28 -41.49 18.62 -9.92
CA THR A 28 -41.09 19.75 -10.75
C THR A 28 -40.88 21.03 -9.93
N GLN A 29 -39.77 21.72 -10.14
CA GLN A 29 -39.71 23.18 -9.98
C GLN A 29 -39.01 23.82 -11.19
N SER A 30 -39.67 24.84 -11.69
CA SER A 30 -39.34 25.62 -12.87
C SER A 30 -38.70 26.95 -12.46
N THR A 31 -37.85 27.47 -13.35
CA THR A 31 -37.52 28.89 -13.55
C THR A 31 -36.46 29.51 -12.63
N ALA A 32 -35.24 29.70 -13.15
CA ALA A 32 -34.76 31.02 -13.58
C ALA A 32 -33.27 30.97 -13.93
N SER A 33 -32.97 31.36 -15.16
CA SER A 33 -31.63 31.56 -15.72
C SER A 33 -30.99 32.82 -15.15
N PRO A 34 -29.68 32.77 -14.87
CA PRO A 34 -28.81 33.88 -15.22
C PRO A 34 -27.68 33.41 -16.15
N SER A 35 -27.55 34.10 -17.27
CA SER A 35 -26.38 34.06 -18.15
C SER A 35 -25.19 34.75 -17.49
N PRO A 36 -23.99 34.17 -17.58
CA PRO A 36 -22.77 34.96 -17.67
C PRO A 36 -21.99 34.61 -18.94
N SER A 37 -21.67 35.66 -19.70
CA SER A 37 -20.75 35.61 -20.84
C SER A 37 -19.35 35.16 -20.41
N GLU A 38 -18.85 34.05 -20.94
CA GLU A 38 -17.42 33.69 -20.87
C GLU A 38 -16.70 34.14 -22.16
N PRO A 39 -15.66 34.97 -22.08
CA PRO A 39 -14.74 35.19 -23.18
C PRO A 39 -13.79 34.00 -23.36
N LEU A 40 -13.62 33.58 -24.62
CA LEU A 40 -12.57 32.68 -25.07
C LEU A 40 -11.19 33.20 -24.62
N GLY A 41 -10.54 32.46 -23.74
CA GLY A 41 -9.12 32.58 -23.41
C GLY A 41 -8.47 31.20 -23.36
N LYS A 42 -8.37 30.54 -24.52
CA LYS A 42 -7.53 29.34 -24.70
C LYS A 42 -6.06 29.78 -24.67
N GLU A 43 -5.43 29.76 -23.51
CA GLU A 43 -3.97 29.66 -23.45
C GLU A 43 -3.61 28.26 -23.00
N SER A 44 -3.43 27.41 -24.01
CA SER A 44 -2.93 26.04 -23.90
C SER A 44 -1.47 26.10 -23.46
N SER A 45 -1.23 26.27 -22.17
CA SER A 45 0.06 25.93 -21.56
C SER A 45 0.18 24.42 -21.60
N GLY A 46 0.84 23.91 -22.64
CA GLY A 46 1.22 22.50 -22.70
C GLY A 46 2.02 22.13 -21.45
N PRO A 47 1.88 20.91 -20.93
CA PRO A 47 2.68 20.49 -19.78
C PRO A 47 4.14 20.53 -20.21
N MET A 48 4.89 21.44 -19.59
CA MET A 48 6.34 21.42 -19.63
C MET A 48 6.75 20.09 -18.99
N VAL A 49 7.14 19.13 -19.83
CA VAL A 49 7.73 17.87 -19.37
C VAL A 49 8.96 18.26 -18.55
N THR A 50 8.83 18.20 -17.23
CA THR A 50 9.98 18.47 -16.38
C THR A 50 10.91 17.28 -16.57
N LEU A 51 12.09 17.52 -17.14
CA LEU A 51 13.12 16.50 -17.20
C LEU A 51 13.42 16.05 -15.76
N PRO A 52 13.48 14.74 -15.48
CA PRO A 52 13.91 14.25 -14.17
C PRO A 52 15.34 14.75 -13.88
N ASP A 53 15.58 15.16 -12.63
CA ASP A 53 16.92 15.55 -12.19
C ASP A 53 17.83 14.32 -12.20
N PRO A 54 18.89 14.29 -13.03
CA PRO A 54 19.76 13.13 -13.17
C PRO A 54 20.45 12.75 -11.85
N THR A 55 20.58 13.69 -10.92
CA THR A 55 21.18 13.45 -9.59
C THR A 55 20.29 12.58 -8.72
N ASN A 56 18.98 12.82 -8.74
CA ASN A 56 18.02 12.07 -7.93
C ASN A 56 17.88 10.62 -8.42
N GLU A 57 17.89 10.42 -9.73
CA GLU A 57 17.86 9.09 -10.34
C GLU A 57 19.08 8.24 -9.95
N LEU A 58 20.28 8.83 -9.98
CA LEU A 58 21.51 8.14 -9.58
C LEU A 58 21.46 7.72 -8.10
N VAL A 59 20.96 8.60 -7.22
CA VAL A 59 20.81 8.31 -5.79
C VAL A 59 19.79 7.18 -5.57
N ALA A 60 18.66 7.20 -6.27
CA ALA A 60 17.65 6.15 -6.19
C ALA A 60 18.19 4.80 -6.67
N ALA A 61 18.91 4.78 -7.81
CA ALA A 61 19.53 3.57 -8.34
C ALA A 61 20.59 2.99 -7.37
N ASN A 62 21.44 3.84 -6.79
CA ASN A 62 22.43 3.40 -5.81
C ASN A 62 21.76 2.81 -4.56
N ARG A 63 20.67 3.42 -4.07
CA ARG A 63 19.90 2.90 -2.94
C ARG A 63 19.29 1.53 -3.25
N LEU A 64 18.68 1.37 -4.41
CA LEU A 64 18.12 0.10 -4.87
C LEU A 64 19.21 -0.98 -4.94
N MET A 65 20.36 -0.68 -5.55
CA MET A 65 21.48 -1.61 -5.64
C MET A 65 22.00 -2.03 -4.26
N GLN A 66 22.12 -1.08 -3.32
CA GLN A 66 22.52 -1.39 -1.95
C GLN A 66 21.49 -2.26 -1.23
N ALA A 67 20.20 -1.99 -1.41
CA ALA A 67 19.13 -2.78 -0.79
C ALA A 67 19.14 -4.22 -1.32
N LYS A 68 19.25 -4.40 -2.64
CA LYS A 68 19.41 -5.73 -3.24
C LYS A 68 20.67 -6.45 -2.77
N ALA A 69 21.80 -5.74 -2.66
CA ALA A 69 23.03 -6.34 -2.16
C ALA A 69 22.92 -6.83 -0.71
N ARG A 70 22.13 -6.14 0.15
CA ARG A 70 21.88 -6.58 1.53
C ARG A 70 21.19 -7.94 1.61
N ARG A 71 20.37 -8.31 0.62
CA ARG A 71 19.72 -9.63 0.54
C ARG A 71 20.70 -10.78 0.30
N LEU A 72 21.87 -10.49 -0.27
CA LEU A 72 22.88 -11.50 -0.56
C LEU A 72 23.67 -11.92 0.68
N VAL A 73 23.55 -11.16 1.78
CA VAL A 73 24.23 -11.44 3.04
C VAL A 73 23.32 -12.28 3.91
N VAL A 74 23.77 -13.47 4.27
CA VAL A 74 23.07 -14.34 5.22
C VAL A 74 23.35 -13.87 6.65
N PRO A 75 22.31 -13.50 7.44
CA PRO A 75 22.46 -13.17 8.86
C PRO A 75 22.89 -14.37 9.72
N ALA A 76 23.50 -14.11 10.88
CA ALA A 76 23.91 -15.15 11.82
C ALA A 76 22.74 -15.94 12.46
N ASP A 77 21.59 -15.28 12.65
CA ASP A 77 20.32 -15.90 13.07
C ASP A 77 19.20 -15.40 12.13
N PRO A 78 19.02 -16.08 10.99
CA PRO A 78 18.06 -15.66 9.99
C PRO A 78 16.65 -16.14 10.29
N VAL A 79 15.67 -15.36 9.86
CA VAL A 79 14.27 -15.75 9.66
C VAL A 79 13.96 -15.65 8.18
N ALA A 80 13.31 -16.68 7.64
CA ALA A 80 12.79 -16.65 6.29
C ALA A 80 11.54 -15.77 6.25
N VAL A 81 11.50 -14.84 5.30
CA VAL A 81 10.35 -13.96 5.05
C VAL A 81 10.03 -14.05 3.57
N ASP A 82 8.75 -14.22 3.26
CA ASP A 82 8.26 -14.18 1.88
C ASP A 82 7.94 -12.75 1.51
N LEU A 83 8.76 -12.17 0.62
CA LEU A 83 8.53 -10.83 0.12
C LEU A 83 7.54 -10.85 -1.05
N TYR A 84 6.52 -10.00 -0.97
CA TYR A 84 5.53 -9.85 -2.03
C TYR A 84 5.85 -8.61 -2.86
N THR A 85 6.16 -8.80 -4.14
CA THR A 85 6.42 -7.71 -5.09
C THR A 85 5.38 -7.75 -6.20
N LEU A 86 4.76 -6.60 -6.51
CA LEU A 86 3.78 -6.52 -7.59
C LEU A 86 4.43 -6.92 -8.94
N ASP A 87 3.72 -7.71 -9.74
CA ASP A 87 4.19 -8.08 -11.08
C ASP A 87 4.23 -6.87 -12.04
N ASP A 88 4.94 -7.06 -13.15
CA ASP A 88 5.12 -6.05 -14.21
C ASP A 88 3.82 -5.72 -14.98
N ARG A 89 2.76 -6.51 -14.75
CA ARG A 89 1.43 -6.32 -15.30
C ARG A 89 0.47 -5.63 -14.32
N CYS A 90 0.92 -5.33 -13.11
CA CYS A 90 0.12 -4.78 -12.02
C CYS A 90 -1.08 -5.66 -11.61
N GLU A 91 -1.08 -6.95 -11.92
CA GLU A 91 -2.23 -7.85 -11.74
C GLU A 91 -2.16 -8.55 -10.37
N GLY A 92 -1.04 -9.19 -10.05
CA GLY A 92 -0.81 -9.92 -8.80
C GLY A 92 0.58 -9.69 -8.19
N TYR A 93 0.88 -10.45 -7.14
CA TYR A 93 2.19 -10.41 -6.48
C TYR A 93 3.00 -11.65 -6.81
N GLN A 94 4.29 -11.45 -7.03
CA GLN A 94 5.31 -12.50 -7.06
C GLN A 94 5.93 -12.60 -5.67
N THR A 95 6.12 -13.83 -5.22
CA THR A 95 6.73 -14.13 -3.92
C THR A 95 8.21 -14.44 -4.08
N GLU A 96 9.05 -13.78 -3.29
CA GLU A 96 10.50 -14.00 -3.22
C GLU A 96 10.91 -14.30 -1.78
N PRO A 97 11.42 -15.50 -1.47
CA PRO A 97 11.90 -15.81 -0.13
C PRO A 97 13.22 -15.09 0.13
N ILE A 98 13.29 -14.33 1.22
CA ILE A 98 14.49 -13.63 1.69
C ILE A 98 14.86 -14.07 3.10
N GLN A 99 16.10 -13.81 3.50
CA GLN A 99 16.55 -14.00 4.88
C GLN A 99 16.83 -12.66 5.53
N VAL A 100 16.20 -12.41 6.68
CA VAL A 100 16.43 -11.22 7.49
C VAL A 100 16.88 -11.62 8.90
N PRO A 101 17.63 -10.76 9.62
CA PRO A 101 17.96 -11.04 11.02
C PRO A 101 16.69 -11.22 11.85
N ARG A 102 16.65 -12.25 12.71
CA ARG A 102 15.51 -12.52 13.59
C ARG A 102 15.14 -11.32 14.46
N GLN A 103 16.16 -10.70 15.04
CA GLN A 103 16.00 -9.47 15.80
C GLN A 103 15.47 -8.36 14.89
N GLN A 104 14.31 -7.79 15.24
CA GLN A 104 13.64 -6.75 14.46
C GLN A 104 13.35 -7.18 13.00
N SER A 105 13.03 -8.47 12.80
CA SER A 105 12.76 -9.03 11.47
C SER A 105 11.68 -8.26 10.70
N MET A 106 10.60 -7.84 11.37
CA MET A 106 9.55 -7.01 10.78
C MET A 106 10.09 -5.65 10.32
N GLU A 107 10.76 -4.90 11.20
CA GLU A 107 11.30 -3.59 10.89
C GLU A 107 12.36 -3.64 9.78
N ASN A 108 13.22 -4.65 9.81
CA ASN A 108 14.23 -4.89 8.78
C ASN A 108 13.58 -5.18 7.42
N THR A 109 12.51 -5.98 7.40
CA THR A 109 11.76 -6.27 6.18
C THR A 109 11.10 -5.01 5.63
N VAL A 110 10.44 -4.20 6.47
CA VAL A 110 9.87 -2.91 6.04
C VAL A 110 10.97 -2.01 5.49
N ALA A 111 12.12 -1.91 6.15
CA ALA A 111 13.25 -1.10 5.68
C ALA A 111 13.74 -1.50 4.29
N LEU A 112 13.78 -2.81 4.05
CA LEU A 112 14.18 -3.39 2.78
C LEU A 112 13.16 -3.07 1.68
N ILE A 113 11.86 -3.28 1.91
CA ILE A 113 10.79 -2.90 0.96
C ILE A 113 10.86 -1.41 0.63
N MET A 114 10.95 -0.56 1.66
CA MET A 114 11.02 0.88 1.51
C MET A 114 12.30 1.36 0.80
N ALA A 115 13.36 0.57 0.80
CA ALA A 115 14.61 0.90 0.11
C ALA A 115 14.61 0.47 -1.36
N GLU A 116 13.77 -0.49 -1.72
CA GLU A 116 13.68 -1.01 -3.08
C GLU A 116 12.56 -0.38 -3.90
N GLN A 117 11.54 0.16 -3.22
CA GLN A 117 10.51 0.92 -3.89
C GLN A 117 11.05 2.29 -4.31
N VAL A 118 11.15 2.50 -5.62
CA VAL A 118 11.39 3.81 -6.22
C VAL A 118 10.10 4.25 -6.89
N THR A 119 9.53 5.35 -6.43
CA THR A 119 8.32 5.93 -7.00
C THR A 119 8.68 7.30 -7.57
N PRO A 120 8.65 7.48 -8.91
CA PRO A 120 9.02 8.74 -9.53
C PRO A 120 8.26 9.91 -8.91
N GLU A 121 8.99 11.00 -8.64
CA GLU A 121 8.47 12.26 -8.10
C GLU A 121 7.84 12.21 -6.69
N LEU A 122 7.76 11.03 -6.07
CA LEU A 122 7.38 10.87 -4.67
C LEU A 122 8.65 10.72 -3.80
N THR A 123 8.95 11.74 -3.01
CA THR A 123 10.04 11.70 -2.04
C THR A 123 9.49 11.49 -0.64
N LEU A 124 10.01 10.48 0.06
CA LEU A 124 9.74 10.26 1.48
C LEU A 124 10.89 10.80 2.33
N SER A 125 10.55 11.57 3.36
CA SER A 125 11.47 12.00 4.42
C SER A 125 11.76 10.90 5.45
N GLY A 126 11.01 9.79 5.38
CA GLY A 126 11.16 8.62 6.25
C GLY A 126 9.84 7.90 6.42
N TYR A 127 9.85 6.89 7.28
CA TYR A 127 8.66 6.19 7.73
C TYR A 127 8.77 5.84 9.21
N ARG A 128 7.65 5.47 9.84
CA ARG A 128 7.63 4.86 11.18
C ARG A 128 6.69 3.66 11.18
N THR A 129 7.05 2.67 11.98
CA THR A 129 6.22 1.48 12.21
C THR A 129 5.79 1.46 13.68
N SER A 130 4.57 1.00 13.94
CA SER A 130 4.09 0.70 15.29
C SER A 130 3.16 -0.49 15.24
N PHE A 131 3.26 -1.38 16.23
CA PHE A 131 2.40 -2.55 16.37
C PHE A 131 1.43 -2.36 17.54
N ASN A 132 0.14 -2.60 17.30
CA ASN A 132 -0.87 -2.69 18.35
C ASN A 132 -1.13 -4.17 18.68
N PRO A 133 -0.74 -4.66 19.87
CA PRO A 133 -0.93 -6.05 20.27
C PRO A 133 -2.39 -6.41 20.60
N GLU A 134 -3.27 -5.43 20.86
CA GLU A 134 -4.68 -5.69 21.16
C GLU A 134 -5.47 -6.05 19.90
N THR A 135 -5.07 -5.49 18.75
CA THR A 135 -5.74 -5.68 17.45
C THR A 135 -4.87 -6.34 16.40
N ASN A 136 -3.67 -6.82 16.80
CA ASN A 136 -2.66 -7.38 15.91
C ASN A 136 -2.42 -6.53 14.64
N THR A 137 -2.44 -5.20 14.79
CA THR A 137 -2.40 -4.26 13.66
C THR A 137 -1.07 -3.54 13.61
N VAL A 138 -0.44 -3.52 12.43
CA VAL A 138 0.73 -2.66 12.16
C VAL A 138 0.27 -1.37 11.50
N THR A 139 0.67 -0.24 12.05
CA THR A 139 0.53 1.08 11.41
C THR A 139 1.88 1.50 10.82
N ILE A 140 1.88 1.88 9.54
CA ILE A 140 3.04 2.43 8.84
C ILE A 140 2.75 3.90 8.50
N ASP A 141 3.46 4.81 9.17
CA ASP A 141 3.40 6.26 8.94
C ASP A 141 4.43 6.65 7.87
N LEU A 142 3.97 6.85 6.63
CA LEU A 142 4.78 7.23 5.47
C LEU A 142 4.87 8.76 5.38
N ARG A 143 6.06 9.31 5.60
CA ARG A 143 6.25 10.76 5.72
C ARG A 143 6.70 11.36 4.40
N VAL A 144 5.75 11.84 3.62
CA VAL A 144 6.06 12.59 2.40
C VAL A 144 6.92 13.81 2.74
N ALA A 145 8.03 13.95 2.01
CA ALA A 145 8.96 15.05 2.16
C ALA A 145 8.33 16.36 1.67
N ARG A 146 8.79 17.50 2.19
CA ARG A 146 8.19 18.81 1.84
C ARG A 146 8.45 19.22 0.39
N ASP A 147 9.53 18.73 -0.18
CA ASP A 147 9.99 18.95 -1.55
C ASP A 147 9.53 17.85 -2.52
N SER A 148 8.73 16.89 -2.06
CA SER A 148 8.11 15.89 -2.92
C SER A 148 7.17 16.56 -3.92
N ARG A 149 7.29 16.18 -5.20
CA ARG A 149 6.44 16.70 -6.28
C ARG A 149 5.09 15.98 -6.33
N ARG A 150 5.02 14.76 -5.79
CA ARG A 150 3.81 13.95 -5.68
C ARG A 150 3.46 13.64 -4.23
N VAL A 151 2.20 13.30 -4.00
CA VAL A 151 1.68 12.80 -2.72
C VAL A 151 1.21 11.36 -2.88
N LEU A 152 1.08 10.63 -1.78
CA LEU A 152 0.69 9.20 -1.80
C LEU A 152 -0.67 8.98 -2.48
N GLN A 153 -1.63 9.90 -2.32
CA GLN A 153 -2.95 9.81 -2.95
C GLN A 153 -2.93 10.06 -4.48
N SER A 154 -1.86 10.65 -5.00
CA SER A 154 -1.69 10.90 -6.44
C SER A 154 -1.03 9.72 -7.18
N LEU A 155 -0.70 8.65 -6.45
CA LEU A 155 -0.16 7.44 -7.03
C LEU A 155 -1.25 6.74 -7.84
N SER A 156 -0.87 6.21 -9.00
CA SER A 156 -1.73 5.31 -9.75
C SER A 156 -2.03 4.05 -8.93
N VAL A 157 -3.09 3.34 -9.29
CA VAL A 157 -3.46 2.07 -8.61
C VAL A 157 -2.29 1.08 -8.62
N CYS A 158 -1.53 0.99 -9.72
CA CYS A 158 -0.36 0.12 -9.79
C CYS A 158 0.73 0.56 -8.81
N GLU A 159 1.05 1.86 -8.74
CA GLU A 159 2.05 2.37 -7.79
C GLU A 159 1.61 2.19 -6.33
N GLN A 160 0.31 2.38 -6.03
CA GLN A 160 -0.22 2.14 -4.69
C GLN A 160 -0.15 0.66 -4.32
N LYS A 161 -0.50 -0.26 -5.24
CA LYS A 161 -0.33 -1.71 -5.03
C LYS A 161 1.15 -2.07 -4.84
N ALA A 162 2.04 -1.50 -5.65
CA ALA A 162 3.47 -1.78 -5.59
C ALA A 162 4.10 -1.33 -4.27
N LEU A 163 3.72 -0.16 -3.73
CA LEU A 163 4.25 0.33 -2.45
C LEU A 163 3.46 -0.21 -1.25
N LEU A 164 2.19 0.13 -1.17
CA LEU A 164 1.36 -0.11 0.02
C LEU A 164 0.84 -1.55 0.06
N GLY A 165 0.47 -2.07 -1.10
CA GLY A 165 0.05 -3.46 -1.24
C GLY A 165 1.17 -4.44 -0.90
N SER A 166 2.37 -4.27 -1.47
CA SER A 166 3.54 -5.11 -1.16
C SER A 166 3.89 -5.12 0.33
N LEU A 167 3.87 -3.96 1.00
CA LEU A 167 4.04 -3.86 2.46
C LEU A 167 2.97 -4.66 3.20
N ARG A 168 1.69 -4.47 2.83
CA ARG A 168 0.58 -5.16 3.47
C ARG A 168 0.67 -6.67 3.32
N GLU A 169 0.84 -7.15 2.09
CA GLU A 169 0.89 -8.58 1.79
C GLU A 169 2.07 -9.25 2.48
N THR A 170 3.26 -8.64 2.43
CA THR A 170 4.44 -9.20 3.10
C THR A 170 4.25 -9.32 4.61
N LEU A 171 3.65 -8.31 5.24
CA LEU A 171 3.47 -8.30 6.69
C LEU A 171 2.37 -9.26 7.17
N ILE A 172 1.22 -9.30 6.48
CA ILE A 172 0.09 -10.15 6.88
C ILE A 172 0.39 -11.62 6.63
N ASN A 173 1.09 -11.96 5.53
CA ASN A 173 1.37 -13.34 5.19
C ASN A 173 2.58 -13.94 5.92
N GLN A 174 3.24 -13.18 6.82
CA GLN A 174 4.34 -13.70 7.63
C GLN A 174 3.84 -14.31 8.95
N PRO A 175 3.85 -15.64 9.10
CA PRO A 175 3.17 -16.33 10.21
C PRO A 175 3.74 -15.99 11.58
N ASP A 176 5.05 -15.75 11.66
CA ASP A 176 5.76 -15.46 12.92
C ASP A 176 5.34 -14.12 13.54
N TRP A 177 4.84 -13.18 12.74
CA TRP A 177 4.47 -11.84 13.22
C TRP A 177 3.02 -11.74 13.68
N ARG A 178 2.16 -12.69 13.27
CA ARG A 178 0.74 -12.78 13.68
C ARG A 178 -0.01 -11.46 13.46
N ILE A 179 0.25 -10.80 12.33
CA ILE A 179 -0.36 -9.52 11.96
C ILE A 179 -1.70 -9.79 11.27
N GLU A 180 -2.77 -9.20 11.77
CA GLU A 180 -4.12 -9.31 11.19
C GLU A 180 -4.42 -8.19 10.19
N ALA A 181 -3.81 -7.00 10.40
CA ALA A 181 -4.07 -5.85 9.55
C ALA A 181 -2.85 -4.93 9.44
N VAL A 182 -2.75 -4.25 8.29
CA VAL A 182 -1.79 -3.17 8.05
C VAL A 182 -2.52 -1.91 7.62
N THR A 183 -2.32 -0.84 8.39
CA THR A 183 -2.87 0.49 8.13
C THR A 183 -1.76 1.47 7.76
N PHE A 184 -2.10 2.44 6.92
CA PHE A 184 -1.14 3.44 6.44
C PHE A 184 -1.58 4.84 6.84
N THR A 185 -0.62 5.65 7.25
CA THR A 185 -0.85 7.06 7.60
C THR A 185 0.21 7.96 6.97
N ASN A 186 -0.07 9.26 6.88
CA ASN A 186 0.93 10.28 6.58
C ASN A 186 0.87 11.37 7.66
N ARG A 187 1.91 11.38 8.51
CA ARG A 187 2.01 12.19 9.73
C ARG A 187 0.81 11.95 10.66
N GLY A 188 0.44 10.68 10.82
CA GLY A 188 -0.70 10.26 11.65
C GLY A 188 -2.08 10.46 11.03
N ASN A 189 -2.19 11.09 9.85
CA ASN A 189 -3.46 11.17 9.13
C ASN A 189 -3.69 9.87 8.35
N PRO A 190 -4.83 9.17 8.51
CA PRO A 190 -5.13 7.99 7.73
C PRO A 190 -5.03 8.25 6.23
N LEU A 191 -4.39 7.33 5.51
CA LEU A 191 -4.48 7.32 4.06
C LEU A 191 -5.83 6.69 3.67
N VAL A 192 -6.70 7.50 3.09
CA VAL A 192 -7.88 7.01 2.37
C VAL A 192 -7.43 6.84 0.92
N LEU A 193 -7.41 5.59 0.47
CA LEU A 193 -6.90 5.15 -0.84
C LEU A 193 -8.06 4.62 -1.67
#